data_AF-A0A8T5HC44-F1
#
_entry.id   AF-A0A8T5HC44-F1
#
_cell.length_a   1.000
_cell.length_b   1.000
_cell.length_c   1.000
_cell.angle_alpha   90.00
_cell.angle_beta   90.00
_cell.angle_gamma   90.00
#
_symmetry.space_group_name_H-M   'P 1'
#
loop_
_entity.id
_entity.type
_entity.pdbx_description
1 polymer ?
#
loop_
_entity_poly.entity_id
_entity_poly.type
_entity_poly.pdbx_seq_one_letter_code
_entity_poly.pdbx_strand_id
1 'polypeptide(L)' 'MTKYAPLPQSVLLTGLMGFLLSAIFTYSGKIGLSWGFAFMLVFLVMIIASFISMAPDYDDFR' A
#
# COMPACT_ATOMS: atom_id res chain seq x y z
N MET A 1 -25.49 -2.76 11.11
CA MET A 1 -24.33 -2.10 10.48
C MET A 1 -23.12 -2.97 10.75
N THR A 2 -22.58 -3.63 9.73
CA THR A 2 -21.33 -4.38 9.86
C THR A 2 -20.21 -3.36 10.05
N LYS A 3 -19.65 -3.29 11.27
CA LYS A 3 -18.46 -2.47 11.56
C LYS A 3 -17.35 -2.96 10.64
N TYR A 4 -16.99 -2.15 9.64
CA TYR A 4 -15.86 -2.45 8.77
C TYR A 4 -14.62 -2.43 9.67
N ALA A 5 -14.03 -3.60 9.89
CA ALA A 5 -12.79 -3.68 10.65
C ALA A 5 -11.71 -2.95 9.83
N PRO A 6 -10.91 -2.07 10.46
CA PRO A 6 -9.82 -1.39 9.76
C PRO A 6 -8.89 -2.43 9.12
N LEU A 7 -8.34 -2.11 7.95
CA LEU A 7 -7.44 -3.02 7.23
C LEU A 7 -6.31 -3.49 8.16
N PRO A 8 -5.96 -4.79 8.15
CA PRO A 8 -4.88 -5.28 8.99
C PRO A 8 -3.56 -4.59 8.62
N GLN A 9 -2.80 -4.18 9.64
CA GLN A 9 -1.55 -3.44 9.50
C GLN A 9 -0.51 -4.17 8.62
N SER A 10 -0.62 -5.50 8.50
CA SER A 10 0.17 -6.30 7.57
C SER A 10 0.02 -5.87 6.12
N VAL A 11 -1.16 -5.38 5.69
CA VAL A 11 -1.37 -4.92 4.30
C VAL A 11 -0.56 -3.67 3.98
N LEU A 12 -0.49 -2.73 4.92
CA LEU A 12 0.37 -1.55 4.81
C LEU A 12 1.85 -1.96 4.73
N LEU A 13 2.28 -2.91 5.56
CA LEU A 13 3.65 -3.43 5.54
C LEU A 13 3.97 -4.13 4.21
N THR A 14 3.05 -4.94 3.69
CA THR A 14 3.20 -5.57 2.37
C THR A 14 3.30 -4.52 1.26
N GLY A 15 2.54 -3.42 1.35
CA GLY A 15 2.62 -2.33 0.38
C GLY A 15 3.96 -1.60 0.41
N LEU A 16 4.47 -1.30 1.59
CA LEU A 16 5.79 -0.69 1.76
C LEU A 16 6.91 -1.61 1.26
N MET A 17 6.88 -2.89 1.63
CA MET A 17 7.88 -3.87 1.18
C MET A 17 7.81 -4.08 -0.34
N GLY A 18 6.61 -4.21 -0.90
CA GLY A 18 6.41 -4.35 -2.34
C GLY A 18 6.90 -3.12 -3.12
N PHE A 19 6.63 -1.92 -2.61
CA PHE A 19 7.13 -0.68 -3.20
C PHE A 19 8.66 -0.63 -3.19
N LEU A 20 9.28 -0.97 -2.05
CA LEU A 20 10.74 -0.96 -1.89
C LEU A 20 11.42 -2.00 -2.80
N LEU A 21 10.89 -3.22 -2.83
CA LEU A 21 11.40 -4.29 -3.71
C LEU A 21 11.25 -3.90 -5.18
N SER A 22 10.08 -3.38 -5.57
CA SER A 22 9.87 -2.88 -6.94
C SER A 22 10.89 -1.81 -7.29
N ALA A 23 11.19 -0.87 -6.38
CA ALA A 23 12.20 0.15 -6.59
C ALA A 23 13.60 -0.41 -6.81
N ILE A 24 14.04 -1.30 -5.92
CA ILE A 24 15.38 -1.91 -5.98
C ILE A 24 15.54 -2.73 -7.26
N PHE A 25 14.54 -3.54 -7.62
CA PHE A 25 14.61 -4.38 -8.81
C PHE A 25 14.57 -3.57 -10.11
N THR A 26 13.83 -2.46 -10.13
CA THR A 26 13.82 -1.53 -11.26
C THR A 26 15.17 -0.81 -11.39
N TYR A 27 15.72 -0.31 -10.28
CA TYR A 27 17.03 0.35 -10.26
C TYR A 27 18.16 -0.61 -10.67
N SER A 28 18.08 -1.87 -10.24
CA SER A 28 19.06 -2.92 -10.57
C SER A 28 18.99 -3.39 -12.02
N GLY A 29 18.08 -2.84 -12.85
CA GLY A 29 17.90 -3.23 -14.25
C GLY A 29 17.36 -4.66 -14.45
N LYS A 30 16.90 -5.31 -13.38
CA LYS A 30 16.34 -6.67 -13.43
C LYS A 30 14.94 -6.70 -14.04
N ILE A 31 14.23 -5.58 -13.98
CA ILE A 31 12.88 -5.40 -14.49
C ILE A 31 12.89 -4.19 -15.43
N GLY A 32 12.21 -4.29 -16.56
CA GLY A 32 12.06 -3.16 -17.49
C GLY A 32 11.37 -1.97 -16.81
N LEU A 33 11.77 -0.76 -17.20
CA LEU A 33 11.34 0.48 -16.55
C LEU A 33 9.81 0.66 -16.53
N SER A 34 9.13 0.24 -17.60
CA SER A 34 7.66 0.24 -17.69
C SER A 34 6.98 -0.67 -16.65
N TRP A 35 7.54 -1.86 -16.43
CA TRP A 35 7.02 -2.81 -15.45
C TRP A 35 7.32 -2.37 -14.02
N GLY A 36 8.53 -1.86 -13.79
CA GLY A 36 8.91 -1.27 -12.52
C GLY A 36 7.99 -0.12 -12.07
N PHE A 37 7.68 0.77 -13.02
CA PHE A 37 6.73 1.86 -12.79
C PHE A 37 5.31 1.36 -12.50
N ALA A 38 4.81 0.38 -13.26
CA ALA A 38 3.49 -0.21 -13.02
C ALA A 38 3.38 -0.84 -11.62
N PHE A 39 4.39 -1.62 -11.20
CA PHE A 39 4.42 -2.22 -9.87
C PHE A 39 4.50 -1.16 -8.77
N MET A 40 5.36 -0.14 -8.93
CA MET A 40 5.41 0.99 -7.99
C MET A 40 4.05 1.67 -7.83
N LEU A 41 3.33 1.90 -8.94
CA LEU A 41 2.03 2.56 -8.94
C LEU A 41 0.99 1.72 -8.18
N VAL A 42 0.95 0.40 -8.41
CA VAL A 42 0.06 -0.52 -7.68
C VAL A 42 0.33 -0.48 -6.17
N PHE A 43 1.59 -0.59 -5.76
CA PHE A 43 1.94 -0.56 -4.33
C PHE A 43 1.68 0.80 -3.70
N LEU A 44 1.89 1.90 -4.43
CA LEU A 44 1.55 3.25 -3.98
C LEU A 44 0.05 3.39 -3.69
N VAL A 45 -0.80 2.91 -4.60
CA VAL A 45 -2.26 2.93 -4.42
C VAL A 45 -2.67 2.10 -3.20
N MET A 46 -2.05 0.94 -2.99
CA MET A 46 -2.33 0.09 -1.83
C MET A 46 -1.93 0.75 -0.49
N ILE A 47 -0.82 1.49 -0.48
CA ILE A 47 -0.39 2.27 0.70
C ILE A 47 -1.41 3.38 1.00
N ILE A 48 -1.85 4.12 -0.02
CA ILE A 48 -2.85 5.19 0.13
C ILE A 48 -4.17 4.61 0.65
N ALA A 49 -4.64 3.51 0.07
CA ALA A 49 -5.86 2.83 0.53
C ALA A 49 -5.75 2.35 1.99
N SER A 50 -4.57 1.89 2.41
CA SER A 50 -4.32 1.50 3.79
C SER A 50 -4.43 2.68 4.75
N PHE A 51 -3.87 3.84 4.40
CA PHE A 51 -4.00 5.05 5.22
C PHE A 51 -5.45 5.54 5.32
N ILE A 52 -6.20 5.51 4.22
CA ILE A 52 -7.63 5.87 4.24
C ILE A 52 -8.41 4.91 5.16
N SER A 53 -8.11 3.62 5.13
CA SER A 53 -8.78 2.64 5.97
C SER A 53 -8.43 2.74 7.46
N MET A 54 -7.27 3.30 7.80
CA MET A 54 -6.82 3.48 9.19
C MET A 54 -7.27 4.83 9.78
N ALA A 55 -7.87 5.70 8.97
CA ALA A 55 -8.39 6.97 9.45
C ALA A 55 -9.49 6.72 10.51
N PRO A 56 -9.40 7.33 11.70
CA PRO A 56 -10.39 7.13 12.76
C PRO A 56 -11.76 7.64 12.31
N ASP A 57 -12.79 6.83 12.54
CA ASP A 57 -14.17 7.22 12.25
C ASP A 57 -14.67 8.15 13.36
N TYR A 58 -15.46 9.16 13.00
CA TYR A 58 -15.90 10.21 13.92
C TYR A 58 -16.81 9.67 15.04
N ASP A 59 -17.41 8.49 14.85
CA ASP A 59 -18.30 7.83 15.79
C ASP A 59 -17.62 7.15 17.00
N ASP A 60 -16.28 6.95 17.02
CA ASP A 60 -15.61 6.36 18.20
C ASP A 60 -15.43 7.37 19.37
N PHE A 61 -15.83 8.64 19.20
CA PHE A 61 -15.72 9.70 20.22
C PHE A 61 -17.06 10.11 20.87
N ARG A 62 -18.15 9.38 20.62
CA ARG A 62 -19.50 9.66 21.17
C ARG A 62 -19.99 8.59 22.14
#